data_AF-K2ECU6-F1
#
_entry.id   AF-K2ECU6-F1
#
_cell.length_a   1.000
_cell.length_b   1.000
_cell.length_c   1.000
_cell.angle_alpha   90.00
_cell.angle_beta   90.00
_cell.angle_gamma   90.00
#
_symmetry.space_group_name_H-M   'P 1'
#
loop_
_entity.id
_entity.type
_entity.pdbx_description
1 polymer ?
#
loop_
_entity_poly.entity_id
_entity_poly.type
_entity_poly.pdbx_seq_one_letter_code
_entity_poly.pdbx_strand_id
1 'polypeptide(L)'
;MKKILLHILISVTMFSFFAVPVFAQGVKNANSQLQPIAQKAGITESNLGNIAGTVISAILSLVGVIFLVLMVYAGILWMTARGKDDQTERAKNIIIAALIGLFIVVSAYAITKFVTSKLN
;
A
#
# COMPACT_ATOMS: atom_id res chain seq x y z
N MET A 1 -30.48 -16.04 -12.49
CA MET A 1 -29.68 -14.83 -12.23
C MET A 1 -29.86 -14.25 -10.83
N LYS A 2 -31.09 -13.96 -10.36
CA LYS A 2 -31.34 -13.40 -9.01
C LYS A 2 -30.81 -14.26 -7.85
N LYS A 3 -30.85 -15.59 -7.94
CA LYS A 3 -30.36 -16.49 -6.88
C LYS A 3 -28.83 -16.54 -6.75
N ILE A 4 -28.08 -16.36 -7.84
CA ILE A 4 -26.61 -16.27 -7.82
C ILE A 4 -26.16 -14.96 -7.17
N LEU A 5 -26.81 -13.84 -7.53
CA LEU A 5 -26.54 -12.53 -6.93
C LEU A 5 -26.78 -12.53 -5.41
N LEU A 6 -27.83 -13.23 -4.95
CA LEU A 6 -28.15 -13.34 -3.53
C LEU A 6 -27.13 -14.19 -2.75
N HIS A 7 -26.58 -15.25 -3.35
CA HIS A 7 -25.53 -16.06 -2.71
C HIS A 7 -24.19 -15.32 -2.65
N ILE A 8 -23.87 -14.52 -3.67
CA ILE A 8 -22.67 -13.64 -3.64
C ILE A 8 -22.82 -12.58 -2.54
N LEU A 9 -23.99 -11.97 -2.40
CA LEU A 9 -24.24 -10.96 -1.37
C LEU A 9 -24.11 -11.54 0.05
N ILE A 10 -24.63 -12.76 0.28
CA ILE A 10 -24.55 -13.49 1.56
C ILE A 10 -23.11 -13.91 1.88
N SER A 11 -22.34 -14.36 0.89
CA SER A 11 -20.93 -14.69 1.05
C SER A 11 -20.09 -13.46 1.45
N VAL A 12 -20.36 -12.32 0.79
CA VAL A 12 -19.68 -11.04 1.10
C VAL A 12 -20.03 -10.53 2.51
N THR A 13 -21.27 -10.72 2.96
CA THR A 13 -21.68 -10.34 4.32
C THR A 13 -21.11 -11.26 5.40
N MET A 14 -20.99 -12.57 5.16
CA MET A 14 -20.29 -13.48 6.07
C MET A 14 -18.78 -13.20 6.16
N PHE A 15 -18.14 -12.82 5.04
CA PHE A 15 -16.72 -12.47 5.06
C PHE A 15 -16.43 -11.21 5.91
N SER A 16 -17.37 -10.26 5.95
CA SER A 16 -17.28 -9.07 6.81
C SER A 16 -17.37 -9.40 8.31
N PHE A 17 -18.04 -10.50 8.68
CA PHE A 17 -18.20 -10.92 10.09
C PHE A 17 -16.94 -11.60 10.68
N PHE A 18 -16.01 -12.04 9.83
CA PHE A 18 -14.69 -12.54 10.26
C PHE A 18 -13.65 -11.42 10.44
N ALA A 19 -13.97 -10.18 10.07
CA ALA A 19 -13.10 -9.01 10.24
C ALA A 19 -13.25 -8.38 11.64
N VAL A 20 -13.36 -9.20 12.69
CA VAL A 20 -13.17 -8.68 14.06
C VAL A 20 -11.74 -8.15 14.18
N PRO A 21 -11.53 -6.94 14.73
CA PRO A 21 -10.19 -6.46 14.98
C PRO A 21 -9.51 -7.40 15.99
N VAL A 22 -8.62 -8.25 15.49
CA VAL A 22 -7.67 -8.97 16.34
C VAL A 22 -6.80 -7.90 16.98
N PHE A 23 -7.08 -7.58 18.25
CA PHE A 23 -6.18 -6.81 19.08
C PHE A 23 -4.93 -7.66 19.30
N ALA A 24 -3.94 -7.49 18.42
CA ALA A 24 -2.60 -7.99 18.66
C ALA A 24 -2.12 -7.35 19.96
N GLN A 25 -2.00 -8.15 21.02
CA GLN A 25 -1.50 -7.73 22.31
C GLN A 25 -0.02 -7.41 22.11
N GLY A 26 0.27 -6.13 21.84
CA GLY A 26 1.60 -5.65 21.49
C GLY A 26 2.62 -6.11 22.52
N VAL A 27 3.76 -6.60 22.03
CA VAL A 27 4.90 -7.02 22.86
C VAL A 27 5.47 -5.78 23.54
N LYS A 28 4.92 -5.42 24.70
CA LYS A 28 5.30 -4.22 25.48
C LYS A 28 6.79 -4.18 25.88
N ASN A 29 7.50 -5.31 25.76
CA ASN A 29 8.86 -5.50 26.22
C ASN A 29 9.81 -6.06 25.14
N ALA A 30 9.48 -5.90 23.84
CA ALA A 30 10.39 -6.34 22.78
C ALA A 30 11.70 -5.54 22.82
N ASN A 31 11.61 -4.22 22.93
CA ASN A 31 12.80 -3.34 22.95
C ASN A 31 13.73 -3.62 24.14
N SER A 32 13.19 -3.96 25.32
CA SER A 32 14.02 -4.25 26.50
C SER A 32 14.76 -5.59 26.42
N GLN A 33 14.26 -6.54 25.61
CA GLN A 33 14.95 -7.82 25.36
C GLN A 33 15.84 -7.78 24.11
N LEU A 34 15.56 -6.88 23.17
CA LEU A 34 16.32 -6.75 21.92
C LEU A 34 17.52 -5.79 22.06
N GLN A 35 17.47 -4.78 22.92
CA GLN A 35 18.59 -3.87 23.21
C GLN A 35 19.91 -4.58 23.60
N PRO A 36 19.92 -5.54 24.55
CA PRO A 36 21.16 -6.23 24.90
C PRO A 36 21.69 -7.11 23.76
N ILE A 37 20.82 -7.57 22.84
CA ILE A 37 21.19 -8.34 21.66
C ILE A 37 21.76 -7.42 20.56
N ALA A 38 21.14 -6.25 20.34
CA ALA A 38 21.60 -5.23 19.40
C ALA A 38 22.96 -4.64 19.79
N GLN A 39 23.17 -4.36 21.09
CA GLN A 39 24.48 -3.93 21.62
C GLN A 39 25.55 -4.99 21.42
N LYS A 40 25.22 -6.27 21.65
CA LYS A 40 26.17 -7.38 21.46
C LYS A 40 26.50 -7.65 19.98
N ALA A 41 25.58 -7.30 19.08
CA ALA A 41 25.75 -7.38 17.63
C ALA A 41 26.45 -6.15 17.03
N GLY A 42 26.80 -5.13 17.83
CA GLY A 42 27.43 -3.89 17.36
C GLY A 42 26.48 -3.00 16.54
N ILE A 43 25.18 -3.23 16.62
CA ILE A 43 24.17 -2.46 15.88
C ILE A 43 23.72 -1.33 16.80
N THR A 44 24.25 -0.13 16.61
CA THR A 44 23.68 1.07 17.22
C THR A 44 22.27 1.24 16.66
N GLU A 45 21.25 1.03 17.50
CA GLU A 45 19.82 0.87 17.14
C GLU A 45 19.24 1.97 16.24
N SER A 46 19.91 3.11 16.08
CA SER A 46 19.45 4.22 15.25
C SER A 46 19.82 4.11 13.76
N ASN A 47 20.79 3.30 13.36
CA ASN A 47 21.38 3.45 12.01
C ASN A 47 20.59 2.70 10.94
N LEU A 48 20.29 1.41 11.13
CA LEU A 48 19.72 0.61 10.06
C LEU A 48 18.28 1.03 9.70
N GLY A 49 17.45 1.32 10.71
CA GLY A 49 16.08 1.76 10.52
C GLY A 49 15.99 3.16 9.88
N ASN A 50 16.84 4.10 10.30
CA ASN A 50 16.86 5.43 9.70
C ASN A 50 17.39 5.41 8.27
N ILE A 51 18.48 4.67 8.01
CA ILE A 51 19.03 4.55 6.64
C ILE A 51 17.99 3.91 5.71
N ALA A 52 17.35 2.81 6.15
CA ALA A 52 16.28 2.18 5.38
C ALA A 52 15.09 3.12 5.16
N GLY A 53 14.66 3.85 6.19
CA GLY A 53 13.57 4.82 6.11
C GLY A 53 13.85 5.96 5.11
N THR A 54 15.08 6.49 5.11
CA THR A 54 15.50 7.52 4.15
C THR A 54 15.52 6.99 2.73
N VAL A 55 16.06 5.79 2.49
CA VAL A 55 16.11 5.17 1.17
C VAL A 55 14.70 4.86 0.65
N ILE A 56 13.84 4.28 1.48
CA ILE A 56 12.44 3.99 1.13
C ILE A 56 11.70 5.28 0.80
N SER A 57 11.86 6.33 1.61
CA SER A 57 11.22 7.63 1.36
C SER A 57 11.69 8.27 0.05
N ALA A 58 12.98 8.14 -0.29
CA ALA A 58 13.50 8.64 -1.55
C ALA A 58 12.90 7.87 -2.74
N ILE A 59 12.85 6.54 -2.68
CA ILE A 59 12.24 5.72 -3.74
C ILE A 59 10.74 6.02 -3.88
N LEU A 60 10.02 6.16 -2.77
CA LEU A 60 8.59 6.48 -2.78
C LEU A 60 8.30 7.82 -3.47
N SER A 61 9.15 8.82 -3.23
CA SER A 61 9.03 10.13 -3.88
C SER A 61 9.21 10.04 -5.39
N LEU A 62 10.20 9.26 -5.86
CA LEU A 62 10.43 9.03 -7.28
C LEU A 62 9.25 8.30 -7.93
N VAL A 63 8.74 7.25 -7.27
CA VAL A 63 7.57 6.49 -7.73
C VAL A 63 6.34 7.41 -7.86
N GLY A 64 6.11 8.29 -6.88
CA GLY A 64 5.01 9.26 -6.92
C GLY A 64 5.08 10.20 -8.13
N VAL A 65 6.29 10.65 -8.51
CA VAL A 65 6.49 11.50 -9.69
C VAL A 65 6.22 10.72 -10.99
N ILE A 66 6.70 9.49 -11.10
CA ILE A 66 6.42 8.63 -12.27
C ILE A 66 4.91 8.41 -12.42
N PHE A 67 4.22 8.21 -11.29
CA PHE A 67 2.77 8.09 -11.23
C PHE A 67 2.04 9.30 -11.80
N LEU A 68 2.48 10.50 -11.42
CA LEU A 68 1.91 11.74 -11.92
C LEU A 68 2.08 11.85 -13.44
N VAL A 69 3.27 11.52 -13.97
CA VAL A 69 3.55 11.56 -15.41
C VAL A 69 2.66 10.58 -16.18
N LEU A 70 2.50 9.35 -15.67
CA LEU A 70 1.62 8.35 -16.29
C LEU A 70 0.14 8.80 -16.28
N MET A 71 -0.32 9.43 -15.21
CA MET A 71 -1.67 9.98 -15.12
C MET A 71 -1.90 11.10 -16.13
N VAL A 72 -0.93 12.02 -16.29
CA VAL A 72 -1.00 13.08 -17.30
C VAL A 72 -1.02 12.48 -18.71
N TYR A 73 -0.15 11.51 -19.00
CA TYR A 73 -0.11 10.83 -20.29
C TYR A 73 -1.45 10.14 -20.61
N ALA A 74 -2.01 9.41 -19.65
CA ALA A 74 -3.30 8.74 -19.82
C ALA A 74 -4.45 9.75 -20.01
N GLY A 75 -4.40 10.88 -19.31
CA GLY A 75 -5.36 11.97 -19.48
C GLY A 75 -5.31 12.58 -20.89
N ILE A 76 -4.12 12.85 -21.40
CA ILE A 76 -3.93 13.34 -22.78
C ILE A 76 -4.42 12.30 -23.80
N LEU A 77 -4.11 11.02 -23.58
CA LEU A 77 -4.58 9.92 -24.43
C LEU A 77 -6.11 9.83 -24.46
N TRP A 78 -6.75 10.03 -23.30
CA TRP A 78 -8.22 10.05 -23.19
C TRP A 78 -8.83 11.25 -23.92
N MET A 79 -8.27 12.45 -23.72
CA MET A 79 -8.75 13.67 -24.38
C MET A 79 -8.55 13.64 -25.91
N THR A 80 -7.51 12.97 -26.39
CA THR A 80 -7.19 12.85 -27.82
C THR A 80 -7.89 11.68 -28.52
N ALA A 81 -8.67 10.86 -27.81
CA ALA A 81 -9.30 9.67 -28.35
C ALA A 81 -10.33 9.96 -29.47
N ARG A 82 -10.83 11.19 -29.62
CA ARG A 82 -11.74 11.64 -30.72
C ARG A 82 -12.87 10.64 -31.04
N GLY A 83 -13.41 9.95 -30.03
CA GLY A 83 -14.49 8.97 -30.20
C GLY A 83 -14.06 7.57 -30.69
N LYS A 84 -12.75 7.27 -30.74
CA LYS A 84 -12.27 5.89 -30.93
C LYS A 84 -12.34 5.15 -29.59
N ASP A 85 -13.17 4.11 -29.53
CA ASP A 85 -13.36 3.30 -28.33
C ASP A 85 -12.05 2.67 -27.84
N ASP A 86 -11.20 2.20 -28.74
CA ASP A 86 -9.89 1.59 -28.39
C ASP A 86 -8.98 2.55 -27.60
N GLN A 87 -8.88 3.81 -28.01
CA GLN A 87 -8.04 4.79 -27.30
C GLN A 87 -8.64 5.19 -25.95
N THR A 88 -9.97 5.25 -25.88
CA THR A 88 -10.70 5.55 -24.64
C THR A 88 -10.53 4.44 -23.61
N GLU A 89 -10.62 3.19 -24.06
CA GLU A 89 -10.45 2.00 -23.22
C GLU A 89 -9.00 1.87 -22.75
N ARG A 90 -8.02 2.07 -23.64
CA ARG A 90 -6.60 2.10 -23.27
C ARG A 90 -6.30 3.15 -22.21
N ALA A 91 -6.81 4.37 -22.38
CA ALA A 91 -6.59 5.44 -21.41
C ALA A 91 -7.20 5.10 -20.03
N LYS A 92 -8.43 4.56 -20.01
CA LYS A 92 -9.06 4.09 -18.77
C LYS A 92 -8.25 2.98 -18.11
N ASN A 93 -7.76 2.01 -18.88
CA ASN A 93 -6.95 0.91 -18.36
C ASN A 93 -5.65 1.41 -17.72
N ILE A 94 -4.98 2.39 -18.33
CA ILE A 94 -3.78 3.02 -17.75
C ILE A 94 -4.14 3.75 -16.45
N ILE A 95 -5.24 4.52 -16.40
CA ILE A 95 -5.67 5.23 -15.19
C ILE A 95 -6.00 4.25 -14.05
N ILE A 96 -6.73 3.17 -14.34
CA ILE A 96 -7.12 2.16 -13.35
C ILE A 96 -5.89 1.41 -12.83
N ALA A 97 -5.03 0.94 -13.74
CA ALA A 97 -3.78 0.27 -13.37
C ALA A 97 -2.90 1.20 -12.53
N ALA A 98 -2.86 2.48 -12.89
CA ALA A 98 -2.15 3.47 -12.12
C ALA A 98 -2.74 3.63 -10.70
N LEU A 99 -4.05 3.86 -10.57
CA LEU A 99 -4.69 3.99 -9.26
C LEU A 99 -4.44 2.78 -8.36
N ILE A 100 -4.50 1.57 -8.89
CA ILE A 100 -4.24 0.34 -8.14
C ILE A 100 -2.79 0.32 -7.64
N GLY A 101 -1.81 0.62 -8.50
CA GLY A 101 -0.40 0.66 -8.11
C GLY A 101 -0.13 1.71 -7.03
N LEU A 102 -0.71 2.91 -7.16
CA LEU A 102 -0.60 3.95 -6.14
C LEU A 102 -1.20 3.51 -4.81
N PHE A 103 -2.39 2.89 -4.85
CA PHE A 103 -3.07 2.40 -3.66
C PHE A 103 -2.25 1.36 -2.90
N ILE A 104 -1.60 0.43 -3.62
CA ILE A 104 -0.72 -0.59 -3.03
C ILE A 104 0.47 0.08 -2.34
N VAL A 105 1.13 1.05 -2.99
CA VAL A 105 2.30 1.74 -2.44
C VAL A 105 1.95 2.51 -1.16
N VAL A 106 0.84 3.24 -1.18
CA VAL A 106 0.35 4.00 -0.01
C VAL A 106 -0.04 3.05 1.12
N SER A 107 -0.73 1.95 0.80
CA SER A 107 -1.14 0.94 1.77
C SER A 107 0.08 0.27 2.42
N ALA A 108 1.09 -0.09 1.63
CA ALA A 108 2.33 -0.67 2.14
C ALA A 108 3.03 0.29 3.13
N TYR A 109 3.16 1.56 2.77
CA TYR A 109 3.76 2.56 3.66
C TYR A 109 2.95 2.76 4.95
N ALA A 110 1.62 2.81 4.84
CA ALA A 110 0.72 2.93 5.99
C ALA A 110 0.87 1.72 6.93
N ILE A 111 0.97 0.50 6.40
CA ILE A 111 1.20 -0.72 7.18
C ILE A 111 2.57 -0.67 7.86
N THR A 112 3.63 -0.31 7.14
CA THR A 112 4.98 -0.17 7.74
C THR A 112 4.96 0.82 8.89
N LYS A 113 4.37 2.00 8.70
CA LYS A 113 4.21 3.02 9.75
C LYS A 113 3.40 2.51 10.94
N PHE A 114 2.30 1.79 10.69
CA PHE A 114 1.47 1.21 11.73
C PHE A 114 2.25 0.19 12.57
N VAL A 115 3.00 -0.70 11.93
CA VAL A 115 3.83 -1.71 12.61
C VAL A 115 4.94 -1.04 13.42
N THR A 116 5.69 -0.10 12.83
CA THR A 116 6.76 0.62 13.55
C THR A 116 6.21 1.42 14.74
N SER A 117 5.05 2.07 14.59
CA SER A 117 4.42 2.83 15.68
C SER A 117 3.88 1.96 16.82
N LYS A 118 3.68 0.66 16.61
CA LYS A 118 3.26 -0.28 17.68
C LYS A 118 4.43 -0.98 18.35
N LEU A 119 5.62 -0.95 17.74
CA LEU A 119 6.86 -1.52 18.25
C LEU A 119 7.68 -0.52 19.09
N ASN A 120 7.45 0.78 18.90
CA ASN A 120 8.05 1.87 19.67
C ASN A 120 7.12 2.32 20.80
#